data_AF-A0A2P2C930-F1
#
_entry.id   AF-A0A2P2C930-F1
#
_cell.length_a   1.000
_cell.length_b   1.000
_cell.length_c   1.000
_cell.angle_alpha   90.00
_cell.angle_beta   90.00
_cell.angle_gamma   90.00
#
_symmetry.space_group_name_H-M   'P 1'
#
loop_
_entity.id
_entity.type
_entity.pdbx_description
1 polymer ?
#
loop_
_entity_poly.entity_id
_entity_poly.type
_entity_poly.pdbx_seq_one_letter_code
_entity_poly.pdbx_strand_id
1 'polypeptide(L)'
;MPVHTSSETTTTSQRSPDMETRTLDLAFNALRGSGPRTDDGEVIFTGPVTQAAAFLRGFDVAFSGNNDHHLGSLEVSLDAVIDPLAPQRVTVTATYGLRDWSGSWDDSYEGVVRISVVGE
;
A
#
# COMPACT_ATOMS: atom_id res chain seq x y z
N MET A 1 20.66 18.49 -61.40
CA MET A 1 20.46 17.25 -60.63
C MET A 1 20.63 17.57 -59.15
N PRO A 2 19.57 17.77 -58.36
CA PRO A 2 19.72 17.93 -56.91
C PRO A 2 19.71 16.56 -56.23
N VAL A 3 20.66 16.32 -55.34
CA VAL A 3 20.70 15.14 -54.48
C VAL A 3 19.85 15.44 -53.24
N HIS A 4 18.73 14.73 -53.09
CA HIS A 4 17.98 14.72 -51.85
C HIS A 4 18.68 13.80 -50.85
N THR A 5 19.24 14.38 -49.79
CA THR A 5 19.65 13.63 -48.60
C THR A 5 18.44 13.50 -47.68
N SER A 6 17.94 12.28 -47.52
CA SER A 6 16.91 11.93 -46.54
C SER A 6 17.52 11.88 -45.14
N SER A 7 17.00 12.68 -44.21
CA SER A 7 17.35 12.61 -42.80
C SER A 7 16.60 11.44 -42.15
N GLU A 8 17.34 10.51 -41.58
CA GLU A 8 16.82 9.36 -40.86
C GLU A 8 16.39 9.81 -39.44
N THR A 9 15.09 9.82 -39.16
CA THR A 9 14.56 10.14 -37.85
C THR A 9 14.70 8.91 -36.95
N THR A 10 15.72 8.88 -36.09
CA THR A 10 15.83 7.89 -35.02
C THR A 10 14.65 8.04 -34.08
N THR A 11 13.68 7.14 -34.22
CA THR A 11 12.53 7.08 -33.31
C THR A 11 13.01 6.36 -32.06
N THR A 12 13.36 7.10 -31.02
CA THR A 12 13.57 6.52 -29.69
C THR A 12 12.26 5.84 -29.30
N SER A 13 12.27 4.51 -29.25
CA SER A 13 11.13 3.73 -28.76
C SER A 13 10.90 4.13 -27.31
N GLN A 14 9.93 5.01 -27.09
CA GLN A 14 9.41 5.33 -25.79
C GLN A 14 8.78 4.03 -25.28
N ARG A 15 9.50 3.29 -24.43
CA ARG A 15 8.89 2.21 -23.64
C ARG A 15 7.70 2.86 -22.92
N SER A 16 6.51 2.28 -23.06
CA SER A 16 5.44 2.50 -22.09
C SER A 16 6.03 2.33 -20.68
N PRO A 17 5.55 3.05 -19.66
CA PRO A 17 5.87 2.67 -18.30
C PRO A 17 5.48 1.19 -18.15
N ASP A 18 6.47 0.32 -18.00
CA ASP A 18 6.21 -1.09 -17.76
C ASP A 18 5.58 -1.15 -16.36
N MET A 19 4.39 -1.73 -16.27
CA MET A 19 3.71 -1.96 -15.00
C MET A 19 4.67 -2.61 -14.00
N GLU A 20 4.88 -1.96 -12.87
CA GLU A 20 5.79 -2.40 -11.82
C GLU A 20 5.00 -2.77 -10.57
N THR A 21 5.53 -3.69 -9.76
CA THR A 21 4.97 -4.05 -8.46
C THR A 21 6.00 -3.82 -7.36
N ARG A 22 5.55 -3.20 -6.27
CA ARG A 22 6.30 -3.04 -5.01
C ARG A 22 5.54 -3.71 -3.87
N THR A 23 6.23 -4.03 -2.79
CA THR A 23 5.62 -4.64 -1.60
C THR A 23 6.10 -3.93 -0.36
N LEU A 24 5.24 -3.85 0.66
CA LEU A 24 5.58 -3.36 1.98
C LEU A 24 4.77 -4.12 3.04
N ASP A 25 5.29 -4.15 4.26
CA ASP A 25 4.63 -4.72 5.43
C ASP A 25 4.49 -3.62 6.50
N LEU A 26 3.29 -3.40 7.00
CA LEU A 26 3.01 -2.48 8.11
C LEU A 26 2.74 -3.28 9.38
N ALA A 27 3.75 -3.34 10.25
CA ALA A 27 3.62 -3.95 11.57
C ALA A 27 3.16 -2.90 12.58
N PHE A 28 2.25 -3.30 13.47
CA PHE A 28 1.73 -2.44 14.51
C PHE A 28 1.76 -3.13 15.86
N ASN A 29 2.28 -2.40 16.86
CA ASN A 29 2.38 -2.90 18.22
C ASN A 29 1.02 -2.86 18.93
N ALA A 30 0.92 -3.70 19.95
CA ALA A 30 -0.15 -3.73 20.93
C ALA A 30 -0.53 -2.32 21.42
N LEU A 31 -1.77 -1.91 21.15
CA LEU A 31 -2.36 -0.68 21.69
C LEU A 31 -3.80 -0.93 22.10
N ARG A 32 -4.17 -0.41 23.28
CA ARG A 32 -5.49 -0.56 23.89
C ARG A 32 -6.32 0.72 23.75
N GLY A 33 -7.64 0.59 23.68
CA GLY A 33 -8.56 1.74 23.78
C GLY A 33 -8.63 2.59 22.52
N SER A 34 -8.25 2.03 21.37
CA SER A 34 -8.14 2.74 20.10
C SER A 34 -8.46 1.79 18.94
N GLY A 35 -9.37 2.19 18.05
CA GLY A 35 -9.66 1.42 16.85
C GLY A 35 -10.82 1.97 16.02
N PRO A 36 -10.82 1.74 14.69
CA PRO A 36 -9.67 1.27 13.91
C PRO A 36 -8.50 2.28 13.91
N ARG A 37 -7.29 1.81 13.59
CA ARG A 37 -6.04 2.59 13.55
C ARG A 37 -5.57 2.76 12.12
N THR A 38 -4.81 3.82 11.87
CA THR A 38 -4.27 4.13 10.54
C THR A 38 -2.75 4.27 10.63
N ASP A 39 -2.02 3.59 9.74
CA ASP A 39 -0.58 3.79 9.52
C ASP A 39 -0.28 3.95 8.03
N ASP A 40 0.78 4.71 7.74
CA ASP A 40 1.26 4.96 6.38
C ASP A 40 2.55 4.19 6.10
N GLY A 41 2.69 3.72 4.85
CA GLY A 41 3.92 3.17 4.29
C GLY A 41 4.20 3.75 2.92
N GLU A 42 5.48 3.84 2.55
CA GLU A 42 5.89 4.36 1.24
C GLU A 42 6.55 3.26 0.41
N VAL A 43 6.25 3.24 -0.89
CA VAL A 43 7.04 2.54 -1.89
C VAL A 43 7.53 3.49 -2.97
N ILE A 44 8.70 3.21 -3.50
CA ILE A 44 9.34 4.01 -4.54
C ILE A 44 9.47 3.17 -5.81
N PHE A 45 8.80 3.59 -6.88
CA PHE A 45 8.88 3.01 -8.22
C PHE A 45 10.16 3.44 -8.94
N THR A 46 10.56 2.66 -9.93
CA THR A 46 11.79 2.91 -10.69
C THR A 46 11.67 4.15 -11.59
N GLY A 47 10.43 4.50 -11.98
CA GLY A 47 10.11 5.73 -12.69
C GLY A 47 8.81 6.36 -12.19
N PRO A 48 8.43 7.53 -12.74
CA PRO A 48 7.13 8.15 -12.47
C PRO A 48 5.98 7.20 -12.82
N VAL A 49 4.97 7.13 -11.95
CA VAL A 49 3.70 6.45 -12.20
C VAL A 49 2.57 7.47 -12.31
N THR A 50 1.56 7.14 -13.09
CA THR A 50 0.35 7.95 -13.31
C THR A 50 -0.87 7.33 -12.63
N GLN A 51 -0.84 6.04 -12.36
CA GLN A 51 -1.84 5.29 -11.62
C GLN A 51 -1.17 4.36 -10.61
N ALA A 52 -1.81 4.15 -9.47
CA ALA A 52 -1.36 3.20 -8.46
C ALA A 52 -2.55 2.55 -7.76
N ALA A 53 -2.43 1.27 -7.45
CA ALA A 53 -3.42 0.51 -6.69
C ALA A 53 -2.72 -0.34 -5.62
N ALA A 54 -3.23 -0.31 -4.39
CA ALA A 54 -2.78 -1.15 -3.29
C ALA A 54 -3.70 -2.36 -3.10
N PHE A 55 -3.09 -3.52 -2.84
CA PHE A 55 -3.76 -4.80 -2.64
C PHE A 55 -3.33 -5.42 -1.31
N LEU A 56 -4.29 -5.96 -0.59
CA LEU A 56 -4.02 -6.76 0.60
C LEU A 56 -3.48 -8.13 0.18
N ARG A 57 -2.19 -8.36 0.41
CA ARG A 57 -1.53 -9.65 0.20
C ARG A 57 -1.81 -10.61 1.34
N GLY A 58 -2.03 -10.09 2.55
CA GLY A 58 -2.48 -10.84 3.71
C GLY A 58 -2.35 -10.04 5.00
N PHE A 59 -2.78 -10.61 6.11
CA PHE A 59 -2.64 -10.03 7.44
C PHE A 59 -2.39 -11.13 8.48
N ASP A 60 -1.80 -10.76 9.60
CA ASP A 60 -1.73 -11.57 10.81
C ASP A 60 -2.05 -10.63 11.98
N VAL A 61 -3.15 -10.88 12.69
CA VAL A 61 -3.68 -9.98 13.71
C VAL A 61 -4.21 -10.81 14.87
N ALA A 62 -3.88 -10.39 16.09
CA ALA A 62 -4.32 -11.06 17.31
C ALA A 62 -4.64 -10.03 18.41
N PHE A 63 -5.51 -10.43 19.34
CA PHE A 63 -5.60 -9.77 20.63
C PHE A 63 -4.30 -9.99 21.39
N SER A 64 -3.78 -8.95 22.04
CA SER A 64 -2.56 -9.02 22.82
C SER A 64 -2.82 -9.59 24.20
N GLY A 65 -1.97 -10.50 24.67
CA GLY A 65 -2.09 -11.15 25.97
C GLY A 65 -2.84 -12.49 25.93
N ASN A 66 -2.85 -13.20 27.05
CA ASN A 66 -3.37 -14.58 27.14
C ASN A 66 -4.83 -14.65 27.63
N ASN A 67 -5.65 -13.67 27.25
CA ASN A 67 -7.06 -13.62 27.63
C ASN A 67 -7.92 -14.21 26.51
N ASP A 68 -9.03 -14.85 26.88
CA ASP A 68 -10.01 -15.36 25.92
C ASP A 68 -10.84 -14.20 25.37
N HIS A 69 -10.55 -13.81 24.13
CA HIS A 69 -11.32 -12.82 23.40
C HIS A 69 -12.02 -13.50 22.22
N HIS A 70 -13.35 -13.38 22.18
CA HIS A 70 -14.13 -13.86 21.05
C HIS A 70 -14.05 -12.84 19.92
N LEU A 71 -13.55 -13.26 18.76
CA LEU A 71 -13.49 -12.42 17.56
C LEU A 71 -14.87 -11.84 17.23
N GLY A 72 -14.97 -10.51 17.18
CA GLY A 72 -16.19 -9.81 16.78
C GLY A 72 -16.08 -9.22 15.38
N SER A 73 -15.08 -8.36 15.14
CA SER A 73 -14.88 -7.68 13.86
C SER A 73 -13.39 -7.51 13.55
N LEU A 74 -13.05 -7.71 12.28
CA LEU A 74 -11.76 -7.38 11.70
C LEU A 74 -11.99 -6.35 10.60
N GLU A 75 -11.28 -5.23 10.68
CA GLU A 75 -11.25 -4.19 9.66
C GLU A 75 -9.85 -4.11 9.06
N VAL A 76 -9.77 -4.13 7.74
CA VAL A 76 -8.55 -3.82 6.98
C VAL A 76 -8.98 -3.09 5.70
N SER A 77 -8.50 -1.87 5.51
CA SER A 77 -8.67 -1.09 4.28
C SER A 77 -7.36 -0.44 3.87
N LEU A 78 -7.19 -0.22 2.57
CA LEU A 78 -5.99 0.34 1.98
C LEU A 78 -6.38 1.48 1.05
N ASP A 79 -5.64 2.58 1.09
CA ASP A 79 -5.69 3.67 0.11
C ASP A 79 -4.28 3.92 -0.44
N ALA A 80 -4.18 4.32 -1.71
CA ALA A 80 -2.90 4.56 -2.36
C ALA A 80 -2.91 5.93 -3.06
N VAL A 81 -1.95 6.77 -2.70
CA VAL A 81 -1.83 8.14 -3.22
C VAL A 81 -0.44 8.35 -3.81
N ILE A 82 -0.40 8.80 -5.06
CA ILE A 82 0.84 9.20 -5.74
C ILE A 82 1.22 10.60 -5.26
N ASP A 83 2.49 10.82 -4.90
CA ASP A 83 3.00 12.15 -4.55
C ASP A 83 3.05 13.05 -5.80
N PRO A 84 2.30 14.17 -5.84
CA PRO A 84 2.26 15.07 -7.00
C PRO A 84 3.59 15.79 -7.27
N LEU A 85 4.50 15.88 -6.28
CA LEU A 85 5.82 16.49 -6.41
C LEU A 85 6.92 15.46 -6.69
N ALA A 86 6.64 14.18 -6.47
CA ALA A 86 7.56 13.08 -6.70
C ALA A 86 6.78 11.84 -7.23
N PRO A 87 6.37 11.83 -8.52
CA PRO A 87 5.39 10.88 -9.06
C PRO A 87 5.83 9.40 -9.07
N GLN A 88 7.05 9.10 -8.65
CA GLN A 88 7.54 7.74 -8.40
C GLN A 88 7.28 7.24 -6.97
N ARG A 89 6.86 8.12 -6.06
CA ARG A 89 6.53 7.80 -4.67
C ARG A 89 5.03 7.58 -4.54
N VAL A 90 4.68 6.44 -3.95
CA VAL A 90 3.30 6.11 -3.62
C VAL A 90 3.23 5.87 -2.11
N THR A 91 2.40 6.67 -1.44
CA THR A 91 2.03 6.46 -0.04
C THR A 91 0.83 5.53 0.00
N VAL A 92 0.93 4.47 0.79
CA VAL A 92 -0.18 3.60 1.13
C VAL A 92 -0.61 3.87 2.55
N THR A 93 -1.88 4.23 2.72
CA THR A 93 -2.51 4.36 4.03
C THR A 93 -3.29 3.09 4.32
N ALA A 94 -2.90 2.35 5.36
CA ALA A 94 -3.63 1.19 5.83
C ALA A 94 -4.43 1.54 7.08
N THR A 95 -5.74 1.30 7.04
CA THR A 95 -6.58 1.34 8.24
C THR A 95 -6.89 -0.08 8.67
N TYR A 96 -6.59 -0.43 9.92
CA TYR A 96 -6.73 -1.77 10.47
C TYR A 96 -7.33 -1.75 11.88
N GLY A 97 -8.07 -2.79 12.24
CA GLY A 97 -8.62 -2.93 13.59
C GLY A 97 -9.08 -4.35 13.88
N LEU A 98 -8.83 -4.81 15.10
CA LEU A 98 -9.46 -6.00 15.67
C LEU A 98 -10.35 -5.63 16.87
N ARG A 99 -11.61 -6.06 16.85
CA ARG A 99 -12.61 -5.82 17.91
C ARG A 99 -13.23 -7.14 18.37
N ASP A 100 -13.44 -7.28 19.67
CA ASP A 100 -14.16 -8.42 20.24
C ASP A 100 -15.69 -8.23 20.15
N TRP A 101 -16.47 -9.18 20.68
CA TRP A 101 -17.93 -9.12 20.67
C TRP A 101 -18.49 -8.03 21.59
N SER A 102 -17.78 -7.63 22.65
CA SER A 102 -18.25 -6.61 23.60
C SER A 102 -18.63 -5.30 22.91
N GLY A 103 -18.02 -5.06 21.73
CA GLY A 103 -18.41 -4.02 20.81
C GLY A 103 -17.61 -2.73 20.99
N SER A 104 -16.70 -2.67 21.96
CA SER A 104 -15.73 -1.60 22.18
C SER A 104 -14.35 -1.94 21.63
N TRP A 105 -13.57 -0.91 21.32
CA TRP A 105 -12.15 -1.02 20.93
C TRP A 105 -11.24 -0.92 22.16
N ASP A 106 -11.63 -1.55 23.26
CA ASP A 106 -10.93 -1.46 24.54
C ASP A 106 -9.96 -2.61 24.78
N ASP A 107 -9.89 -3.58 23.89
CA ASP A 107 -8.86 -4.61 23.90
C ASP A 107 -7.60 -4.15 23.17
N SER A 108 -6.47 -4.68 23.62
CA SER A 108 -5.21 -4.50 22.91
C SER A 108 -5.16 -5.48 21.75
N TYR A 109 -4.74 -5.01 20.57
CA TYR A 109 -4.45 -5.87 19.43
C TYR A 109 -3.16 -5.43 18.73
N GLU A 110 -2.51 -6.40 18.10
CA GLU A 110 -1.24 -6.23 17.40
C GLU A 110 -1.19 -7.12 16.15
N GLY A 111 -0.23 -6.85 15.28
CA GLY A 111 -0.14 -7.62 14.05
C GLY A 111 0.67 -6.98 12.93
N VAL A 112 0.42 -7.47 11.73
CA VAL A 112 1.02 -7.00 10.48
C VAL A 112 0.04 -7.07 9.32
N VAL A 113 0.00 -6.00 8.52
CA VAL A 113 -0.69 -5.97 7.22
C VAL A 113 0.37 -6.06 6.12
N ARG A 114 0.21 -7.02 5.21
CA ARG A 114 1.14 -7.26 4.10
C ARG A 114 0.50 -6.77 2.82
N ILE A 115 1.20 -5.88 2.11
CA ILE A 115 0.63 -5.12 1.00
C ILE A 115 1.47 -5.33 -0.26
N SER A 116 0.80 -5.32 -1.42
CA SER A 116 1.41 -5.17 -2.74
C SER A 116 0.85 -3.90 -3.39
N VAL A 117 1.68 -3.13 -4.07
CA VAL A 117 1.31 -1.91 -4.78
C VAL A 117 1.70 -2.08 -6.24
N VAL A 118 0.75 -1.90 -7.13
CA VAL A 118 0.96 -1.94 -8.58
C VAL A 118 0.87 -0.52 -9.11
N GLY A 119 1.81 -0.11 -9.95
CA GLY A 119 1.81 1.23 -10.56
C GLY A 119 2.23 1.19 -12.04
N GLU A 120 1.66 2.12 -12.81
CA GLU A 120 1.95 2.38 -14.23
C GLU A 120 1.92 3.87 -14.56
#